data_AF-A0A8T7BSM4-F1
#
_entry.id   AF-A0A8T7BSM4-F1
#
_cell.length_a   1.000
_cell.length_b   1.000
_cell.length_c   1.000
_cell.angle_alpha   90.00
_cell.angle_beta   90.00
_cell.angle_gamma   90.00
#
_symmetry.space_group_name_H-M   'P 1'
#
loop_
_entity.id
_entity.type
_entity.pdbx_description
1 polymer ?
#
loop_
_entity_poly.entity_id
_entity_poly.type
_entity_poly.pdbx_seq_one_letter_code
_entity_poly.pdbx_strand_id
1 'polypeptide(L)'
;MTRPAYILPVIIYSQFTGTSLWFAGNAVILDLQRDWGLVEQSVGYVTAAVQIGFIVGTLVFAFFALADRFSPRMVFFTCSTVGAASNAALLL
;
A
#
# COMPACT_ATOMS: atom_id res chain seq x y z
N MET A 1 10.47 -31.57 11.10
CA MET A 1 10.14 -30.18 11.46
C MET A 1 8.69 -29.89 11.10
N THR A 2 7.77 -29.98 12.06
CA THR A 2 6.38 -29.54 11.88
C THR A 2 6.37 -28.02 11.83
N ARG A 3 6.04 -27.44 10.67
CA ARG A 3 5.88 -25.98 10.55
C ARG A 3 4.67 -25.57 11.38
N PRO A 4 4.76 -24.49 12.17
CA PRO A 4 3.62 -24.03 12.96
C PRO A 4 2.44 -23.63 12.06
N ALA A 5 1.24 -24.10 12.39
CA ALA A 5 0.04 -23.87 11.59
C ALA A 5 -0.39 -22.39 11.54
N TYR A 6 0.04 -21.56 12.50
CA TYR A 6 -0.32 -20.14 12.57
C TYR A 6 0.36 -19.27 11.50
N ILE A 7 1.45 -19.75 10.88
CA ILE A 7 2.22 -18.93 9.93
C ILE A 7 1.38 -18.56 8.70
N LEU A 8 0.66 -19.53 8.14
CA LEU A 8 -0.11 -19.31 6.91
C LEU A 8 -1.28 -18.32 7.14
N PRO A 9 -2.14 -18.48 8.16
CA PRO A 9 -3.18 -17.49 8.47
C PRO A 9 -2.63 -16.07 8.69
N VAL A 10 -1.50 -15.94 9.39
CA VAL A 10 -0.87 -14.62 9.62
C VAL A 10 -0.42 -13.99 8.30
N ILE A 11 0.18 -14.77 7.39
CA ILE A 11 0.58 -14.26 6.08
C ILE A 11 -0.66 -13.86 5.27
N ILE A 12 -1.71 -14.67 5.26
CA ILE A 12 -2.96 -14.37 4.54
C ILE A 12 -3.56 -13.05 5.05
N TYR A 13 -3.69 -12.89 6.37
CA TYR A 13 -4.21 -11.67 6.96
C TYR A 13 -3.32 -10.46 6.67
N SER A 14 -2.01 -10.64 6.70
CA SER A 14 -1.04 -9.59 6.37
C SER A 14 -1.14 -9.16 4.91
N GLN A 15 -1.28 -10.10 3.98
CA GLN A 15 -1.47 -9.81 2.55
C GLN A 15 -2.82 -9.13 2.29
N PHE A 16 -3.88 -9.59 2.94
CA PHE A 16 -5.21 -8.97 2.84
C PHE A 16 -5.18 -7.51 3.29
N THR A 17 -4.65 -7.26 4.49
CA THR A 17 -4.53 -5.88 5.02
C THR A 17 -3.58 -5.03 4.18
N GLY A 18 -2.43 -5.56 3.76
CA GLY A 18 -1.47 -4.86 2.91
C GLY A 18 -2.02 -4.49 1.53
N THR A 19 -2.78 -5.39 0.90
CA THR A 19 -3.38 -5.12 -0.42
C THR A 19 -4.60 -4.20 -0.34
N SER A 20 -5.26 -4.09 0.82
CA SER A 20 -6.38 -3.15 1.01
C SER A 20 -6.00 -1.69 0.74
N LEU A 21 -4.75 -1.28 1.00
CA LEU A 21 -4.24 0.07 0.76
C LEU A 21 -4.32 0.47 -0.72
N TRP A 22 -4.24 -0.50 -1.64
CA TRP A 22 -4.40 -0.24 -3.08
C TRP A 22 -5.81 0.26 -3.41
N PHE A 23 -6.82 -0.29 -2.74
CA PHE A 23 -8.23 0.00 -3.02
C PHE A 23 -8.79 1.13 -2.16
N ALA A 24 -8.17 1.41 -1.02
CA ALA A 24 -8.63 2.41 -0.05
C ALA A 24 -8.94 3.76 -0.71
N GLY A 25 -8.00 4.30 -1.50
CA GLY A 25 -8.19 5.60 -2.16
C GLY A 25 -9.42 5.64 -3.09
N ASN A 26 -9.64 4.58 -3.87
CA ASN A 26 -10.81 4.49 -4.77
C ASN A 26 -12.13 4.33 -4.00
N ALA A 27 -12.09 3.71 -2.81
CA ALA A 27 -13.26 3.51 -1.98
C ALA A 27 -13.73 4.81 -1.32
N VAL A 28 -12.80 5.67 -0.88
CA VAL A 28 -13.12 6.89 -0.12
C VAL A 28 -13.18 8.17 -0.96
N ILE A 29 -12.74 8.15 -2.23
CA ILE A 29 -12.60 9.37 -3.05
C ILE A 29 -13.92 10.10 -3.29
N LEU A 30 -15.05 9.39 -3.38
CA LEU A 30 -16.37 10.02 -3.57
C LEU A 30 -16.81 10.78 -2.33
N ASP A 31 -16.50 10.26 -1.14
CA ASP A 31 -16.81 10.93 0.12
C ASP A 31 -15.86 12.12 0.34
N LEU A 32 -14.56 11.96 0.04
CA LEU A 32 -13.59 13.07 0.00
C LEU A 32 -13.98 14.17 -1.00
N GLN A 33 -14.54 13.81 -2.16
CA GLN A 33 -15.03 14.78 -3.13
C GLN A 33 -16.16 15.64 -2.56
N ARG A 34 -17.07 15.03 -1.81
CA ARG A 34 -18.18 15.73 -1.16
C ARG A 34 -17.70 16.60 0.00
N ASP A 35 -16.83 16.06 0.85
CA ASP A 35 -16.39 16.74 2.07
C ASP A 35 -15.38 17.86 1.80
N TRP A 36 -14.47 17.68 0.84
CA TRP A 36 -13.39 18.64 0.54
C TRP A 36 -13.64 19.45 -0.74
N GLY A 37 -14.80 19.27 -1.39
CA GLY A 37 -15.18 20.02 -2.60
C GLY A 37 -14.27 19.75 -3.80
N LEU A 38 -13.76 18.51 -3.93
CA LEU A 38 -12.81 18.16 -4.99
C LEU A 38 -13.52 18.02 -6.35
N VAL A 39 -12.78 18.32 -7.43
CA VAL A 39 -13.29 18.22 -8.81
C VAL A 39 -13.57 16.76 -9.17
N GLU A 40 -14.54 16.52 -10.07
CA GLU A 40 -14.96 15.19 -10.53
C GLU A 40 -13.79 14.36 -11.11
N GLN A 41 -12.79 15.05 -11.69
CA GLN A 41 -11.57 14.47 -12.25
C GLN A 41 -10.58 13.92 -11.20
N SER A 42 -10.79 14.19 -9.90
CA SER A 42 -9.91 13.74 -8.82
C SER A 42 -9.75 12.23 -8.73
N VAL A 43 -10.77 11.45 -9.13
CA VAL A 43 -10.66 9.98 -9.21
C VAL A 43 -9.53 9.56 -10.17
N GLY A 44 -9.44 10.24 -11.33
CA GLY A 44 -8.39 10.01 -12.32
C GLY A 44 -7.00 10.36 -11.79
N TYR A 45 -6.88 11.49 -11.07
CA TYR A 45 -5.62 11.90 -10.46
C TYR A 45 -5.16 10.94 -9.35
N VAL A 46 -6.07 10.50 -8.48
CA VAL A 46 -5.73 9.52 -7.42
C VAL A 46 -5.30 8.20 -8.02
N THR A 47 -6.02 7.70 -9.04
CA THR A 47 -5.64 6.47 -9.74
C THR A 47 -4.26 6.62 -10.40
N ALA A 48 -4.02 7.72 -11.11
CA ALA A 48 -2.73 7.98 -11.74
C ALA A 48 -1.59 8.09 -10.72
N ALA A 49 -1.83 8.73 -9.57
CA ALA A 49 -0.84 8.84 -8.49
C ALA A 49 -0.46 7.46 -7.94
N VAL A 50 -1.43 6.56 -7.76
CA VAL A 50 -1.17 5.16 -7.35
C VAL A 50 -0.29 4.46 -8.40
N GLN A 51 -0.62 4.55 -9.69
CA GLN A 51 0.17 3.93 -10.76
C GLN A 51 1.60 4.46 -10.83
N ILE A 52 1.78 5.79 -10.74
CA ILE A 52 3.11 6.40 -10.68
C ILE A 52 3.86 5.92 -9.45
N GLY A 53 3.20 5.80 -8.30
CA GLY A 53 3.79 5.22 -7.08
C GLY A 53 4.32 3.80 -7.30
N PHE A 54 3.61 2.94 -8.02
CA PHE A 54 4.10 1.60 -8.38
C PHE A 54 5.33 1.64 -9.28
N ILE A 55 5.32 2.49 -10.30
CA ILE A 55 6.47 2.64 -11.21
C ILE A 55 7.70 3.14 -10.42
N VAL A 56 7.55 4.19 -9.63
CA VAL A 56 8.64 4.74 -8.82
C VAL A 56 9.13 3.71 -7.80
N GLY A 57 8.22 3.04 -7.10
CA GLY A 57 8.57 2.02 -6.09
C GLY A 57 9.33 0.85 -6.70
N THR A 58 8.88 0.32 -7.84
CA THR A 58 9.57 -0.78 -8.54
C THR A 58 10.94 -0.35 -9.06
N LEU A 59 11.08 0.87 -9.59
CA LEU A 59 12.37 1.43 -9.99
C LEU A 59 13.32 1.56 -8.81
N VAL A 60 12.87 2.13 -7.68
CA VAL A 60 13.68 2.23 -6.46
C VAL A 60 14.15 0.84 -6.00
N PHE A 61 13.26 -0.15 -6.01
CA PHE A 61 13.60 -1.52 -5.65
C PHE A 61 14.64 -2.13 -6.58
N ALA A 62 14.49 -1.92 -7.90
CA ALA A 62 15.41 -2.42 -8.91
C ALA A 62 16.79 -1.74 -8.82
N PHE A 63 16.83 -0.40 -8.74
CA PHE A 63 18.08 0.36 -8.67
C PHE A 63 18.91 0.02 -7.43
N PHE A 64 18.26 -0.19 -6.28
CA PHE A 64 18.95 -0.53 -5.04
C PHE A 64 19.03 -2.04 -4.74
N ALA A 65 18.52 -2.88 -5.65
CA ALA A 65 18.38 -4.33 -5.47
C ALA A 65 17.82 -4.71 -4.09
N LEU A 66 16.80 -3.98 -3.62
CA LEU A 66 16.29 -4.11 -2.25
C LEU A 66 15.74 -5.51 -1.96
N ALA A 67 15.13 -6.14 -2.96
CA ALA A 67 14.58 -7.49 -2.85
C ALA A 67 15.67 -8.55 -2.62
N ASP A 68 16.87 -8.35 -3.16
CA ASP A 68 17.99 -9.28 -3.04
C ASP A 68 18.85 -9.01 -1.80
N ARG A 69 18.94 -7.73 -1.40
CA ARG A 69 19.78 -7.29 -0.28
C ARG A 69 19.14 -7.50 1.08
N PHE A 70 17.81 -7.44 1.18
CA PHE A 70 17.10 -7.49 2.45
C PHE A 70 16.14 -8.69 2.52
N SER A 71 15.93 -9.21 3.74
CA SER A 71 14.99 -10.31 3.93
C SER A 71 13.57 -9.89 3.51
N PRO A 72 12.82 -10.70 2.72
CA PRO A 72 11.48 -10.35 2.25
C PRO A 72 10.51 -9.95 3.36
N ARG A 73 10.65 -10.55 4.56
CA ARG A 73 9.84 -10.21 5.73
C ARG A 73 10.01 -8.74 6.17
N MET A 74 11.23 -8.22 6.16
CA MET A 74 11.54 -6.85 6.61
C MET A 74 11.12 -5.84 5.57
N VAL A 75 11.32 -6.16 4.29
CA VAL A 75 10.87 -5.35 3.16
C VAL A 75 9.35 -5.20 3.22
N PHE A 76 8.63 -6.33 3.30
CA PHE A 76 7.18 -6.33 3.41
C PHE A 76 6.71 -5.51 4.63
N PHE A 77 7.25 -5.80 5.81
CA PHE A 77 6.89 -5.09 7.04
C PHE A 77 7.08 -3.57 6.91
N THR A 78 8.25 -3.14 6.44
CA THR A 78 8.57 -1.71 6.31
C THR A 78 7.64 -1.02 5.32
N CYS A 79 7.41 -1.61 4.14
CA CYS A 79 6.51 -1.05 3.13
C CYS A 79 5.06 -0.98 3.65
N SER A 80 4.57 -2.03 4.31
CA SER A 80 3.22 -2.04 4.89
C SER A 80 3.08 -0.98 5.99
N THR A 81 4.08 -0.80 6.86
CA THR A 81 4.04 0.24 7.90
C THR A 81 4.06 1.64 7.31
N VAL A 82 4.90 1.90 6.31
CA VAL A 82 4.93 3.21 5.61
C VAL A 82 3.57 3.48 4.94
N GLY A 83 3.01 2.51 4.23
CA GLY A 83 1.70 2.65 3.61
C GLY A 83 0.56 2.90 4.61
N ALA A 84 0.60 2.21 5.75
CA ALA A 84 -0.37 2.41 6.83
C ALA A 84 -0.24 3.81 7.45
N ALA A 85 0.99 4.29 7.69
CA ALA A 85 1.24 5.63 8.19
C ALA A 85 0.76 6.71 7.20
N SER A 86 1.00 6.53 5.90
CA SER A 86 0.50 7.45 4.87
C SER A 86 -1.04 7.50 4.82
N ASN A 87 -1.73 6.39 5.06
CA ASN A 87 -3.20 6.40 5.17
C ASN A 87 -3.67 7.05 6.47
N ALA A 88 -3.02 6.77 7.59
CA ALA A 88 -3.34 7.38 8.87
C ALA A 88 -3.16 8.91 8.85
N ALA A 89 -2.22 9.42 8.05
CA ALA A 89 -2.02 10.85 7.85
C ALA A 89 -3.22 11.56 7.19
N LEU A 90 -4.14 10.85 6.52
CA LEU A 90 -5.39 11.44 6.02
C LEU A 90 -6.37 11.82 7.14
N LEU A 91 -6.15 11.32 8.35
CA LEU A 91 -6.97 11.65 9.53
C LEU A 91 -6.51 12.94 10.23
N LEU A 92 -5.39 13.54 9.80
CA LEU A 92 -4.83 14.77 10.34
C LEU A 92 -5.25 15.97 9.50
#